data_AF-A0A7V6KRE1-F1
#
_entry.id   AF-A0A7V6KRE1-F1
#
_cell.length_a   1.000
_cell.length_b   1.000
_cell.length_c   1.000
_cell.angle_alpha   90.00
_cell.angle_beta   90.00
_cell.angle_gamma   90.00
#
_symmetry.space_group_name_H-M   'P 1'
#
loop_
_entity.id
_entity.type
_entity.pdbx_description
1 polymer ?
#
loop_
_entity_poly.entity_id
_entity_poly.type
_entity_poly.pdbx_seq_one_letter_code
_entity_poly.pdbx_strand_id
1 'polypeptide(L)'
;MKRVFILLLILIIALSASACNGDTTQDKESENPPIENSEEPSKEPEEQEQQGNQENGGEKEKEVVLENQAFKVYQPAPNADIEGDTIVVKGLARVFEATVQYEFEDGHYVYDKGYTTASEGAPEWGEFEITIKLDEKVDGQAMVILYEESMKDGSRLHELQIPVNIISKE
;
A
#
# COMPACT_ATOMS: atom_id res chain seq x y z
N MET A 1 5.72 -31.49 -13.59
CA MET A 1 4.98 -31.82 -14.84
C MET A 1 4.86 -30.54 -15.66
N LYS A 2 5.16 -30.63 -16.95
CA LYS A 2 5.60 -29.52 -17.81
C LYS A 2 4.43 -28.63 -18.26
N ARG A 3 4.59 -27.31 -18.12
CA ARG A 3 3.68 -26.28 -18.65
C ARG A 3 3.81 -26.24 -20.17
N VAL A 4 2.70 -26.38 -20.88
CA VAL A 4 2.64 -26.29 -22.35
C VAL A 4 2.27 -24.85 -22.73
N PHE A 5 3.22 -24.17 -23.37
CA PHE A 5 3.07 -22.90 -24.07
C PHE A 5 2.80 -23.19 -25.55
N ILE A 6 1.70 -22.71 -26.15
CA ILE A 6 1.54 -22.48 -27.61
C ILE A 6 0.46 -21.38 -27.77
N LEU A 7 0.81 -20.11 -27.93
CA LEU A 7 0.92 -19.35 -29.20
C LEU A 7 -0.29 -19.51 -30.15
N LEU A 8 -1.17 -18.49 -30.18
CA LEU A 8 -2.05 -18.26 -31.32
C LEU A 8 -2.02 -16.77 -31.68
N LEU A 9 -1.50 -16.55 -32.88
CA LEU A 9 -1.15 -15.28 -33.50
C LEU A 9 -2.21 -15.04 -34.57
N ILE A 10 -3.06 -14.01 -34.44
CA ILE A 10 -3.85 -13.48 -35.57
C ILE A 10 -3.78 -11.96 -35.56
N LEU A 11 -2.98 -11.49 -36.51
CA LEU A 11 -2.86 -10.17 -37.08
C LEU A 11 -4.18 -9.79 -37.79
N ILE A 12 -4.79 -8.65 -37.47
CA ILE A 12 -5.74 -7.96 -38.36
C ILE A 12 -5.28 -6.51 -38.53
N ILE A 13 -4.92 -6.21 -39.78
CA ILE A 13 -4.47 -4.93 -40.30
C ILE A 13 -5.66 -4.20 -40.97
N ALA A 14 -5.60 -2.87 -40.93
CA ALA A 14 -6.14 -1.87 -41.88
C ALA A 14 -7.44 -1.12 -41.55
N LEU A 15 -7.22 0.16 -41.19
CA LEU A 15 -7.71 1.40 -41.83
C LEU A 15 -9.13 1.45 -42.41
N SER A 16 -9.91 2.39 -41.87
CA SER A 16 -10.79 3.23 -42.69
C SER A 16 -10.86 4.65 -42.09
N ALA A 17 -10.13 5.57 -42.71
CA ALA A 17 -10.41 6.99 -42.63
C ALA A 17 -11.51 7.29 -43.65
N SER A 18 -12.67 7.77 -43.18
CA SER A 18 -13.69 8.39 -44.02
C SER A 18 -13.83 9.85 -43.59
N ALA A 19 -13.19 10.73 -44.35
CA ALA A 19 -13.56 12.14 -44.44
C ALA A 19 -14.44 12.30 -45.69
N CYS A 20 -15.58 12.97 -45.56
CA CYS A 20 -16.00 14.05 -46.47
C CYS A 20 -17.24 14.79 -45.94
N ASN A 21 -17.23 16.09 -46.24
CA ASN A 21 -18.03 17.19 -45.72
C ASN A 21 -19.52 17.19 -46.08
N GLY A 22 -20.29 17.91 -45.25
CA GLY A 22 -20.95 19.14 -45.69
C GLY A 22 -22.45 19.06 -45.94
N ASP A 23 -23.24 19.67 -45.06
CA ASP A 23 -24.12 20.75 -45.49
C ASP A 23 -24.45 21.71 -44.33
N THR A 24 -24.56 22.98 -44.68
CA THR A 24 -24.75 24.17 -43.86
C THR A 24 -26.25 24.43 -43.69
N THR A 25 -26.73 24.73 -42.47
CA THR A 25 -27.76 25.77 -42.28
C THR A 25 -27.74 26.36 -40.86
N GLN A 26 -27.19 27.58 -40.79
CA GLN A 26 -27.55 28.78 -40.03
C GLN A 26 -28.19 28.72 -38.62
N ASP A 27 -27.43 29.32 -37.69
CA ASP A 27 -27.77 30.47 -36.84
C ASP A 27 -29.03 30.41 -35.96
N LYS A 28 -28.81 30.38 -34.63
CA LYS A 28 -29.38 31.37 -33.70
C LYS A 28 -28.47 31.60 -32.48
N GLU A 29 -27.92 32.81 -32.48
CA GLU A 29 -27.48 33.62 -31.36
C GLU A 29 -28.46 33.57 -30.17
N SER A 30 -27.95 33.35 -28.97
CA SER A 30 -28.65 33.72 -27.73
C SER A 30 -27.61 34.04 -26.67
N GLU A 31 -27.85 35.17 -26.03
CA GLU A 31 -26.93 36.00 -25.26
C GLU A 31 -26.57 35.39 -23.90
N ASN A 32 -25.36 35.71 -23.42
CA ASN A 32 -24.91 35.49 -22.04
C ASN A 32 -25.80 36.26 -21.05
N PRO A 33 -26.21 35.65 -19.92
CA PRO A 33 -26.65 36.41 -18.75
C PRO A 33 -25.48 36.72 -17.79
N PRO A 34 -25.67 37.69 -16.88
CA PRO A 34 -24.60 38.50 -16.30
C PRO A 34 -23.96 37.87 -15.06
N ILE A 35 -22.69 38.22 -14.85
CA ILE A 35 -21.97 38.10 -13.58
C ILE A 35 -22.59 39.11 -12.61
N GLU A 36 -23.24 38.64 -11.56
CA GLU A 36 -23.61 39.44 -10.40
C GLU A 36 -22.93 38.87 -9.15
N ASN A 37 -22.08 39.71 -8.57
CA ASN A 37 -21.31 39.49 -7.36
C ASN A 37 -22.24 39.55 -6.14
N SER A 38 -22.09 38.65 -5.19
CA SER A 38 -22.56 38.82 -3.81
C SER A 38 -21.62 38.08 -2.86
N GLU A 39 -20.99 38.85 -2.00
CA GLU A 39 -20.04 38.47 -0.97
C GLU A 39 -20.72 37.81 0.24
N GLU A 40 -20.07 36.76 0.77
CA GLU A 40 -19.93 36.31 2.19
C GLU A 40 -21.17 36.11 3.10
N PRO A 41 -21.03 35.51 4.30
CA PRO A 41 -20.12 34.46 4.78
C PRO A 41 -20.92 33.34 5.51
N SER A 42 -20.37 32.13 5.63
CA SER A 42 -20.82 31.24 6.72
C SER A 42 -19.67 30.43 7.30
N LYS A 43 -19.36 30.80 8.54
CA LYS A 43 -18.45 30.22 9.51
C LYS A 43 -18.57 28.70 9.66
N GLU A 44 -17.39 28.11 9.83
CA GLU A 44 -17.07 26.93 10.63
C GLU A 44 -17.69 26.98 12.05
N PRO A 45 -17.97 25.82 12.65
CA PRO A 45 -17.21 25.49 13.85
C PRO A 45 -16.58 24.09 13.80
N GLU A 46 -15.27 24.07 14.05
CA GLU A 46 -14.60 23.08 14.87
C GLU A 46 -15.33 22.92 16.21
N GLU A 47 -15.55 21.69 16.66
CA GLU A 47 -15.41 21.23 18.06
C GLU A 47 -15.72 19.72 18.08
N GLN A 48 -14.70 18.88 18.24
CA GLN A 48 -14.16 18.37 19.50
C GLN A 48 -14.86 17.09 20.01
N GLU A 49 -14.01 16.06 20.10
CA GLU A 49 -13.88 15.11 21.20
C GLU A 49 -15.16 14.48 21.76
N GLN A 50 -15.34 13.18 21.47
CA GLN A 50 -15.87 12.27 22.47
C GLN A 50 -14.93 11.08 22.65
N GLN A 51 -14.16 11.23 23.72
CA GLN A 51 -13.48 10.20 24.48
C GLN A 51 -14.50 9.13 24.93
N GLY A 52 -14.35 7.92 24.40
CA GLY A 52 -15.09 6.72 24.81
C GLY A 52 -14.16 5.75 25.51
N ASN A 53 -14.48 5.45 26.76
CA ASN A 53 -13.73 4.70 27.77
C ASN A 53 -12.93 3.47 27.32
N GLN A 54 -11.78 3.34 27.98
CA GLN A 54 -11.00 2.12 28.19
C GLN A 54 -11.87 0.95 28.68
N GLU A 55 -11.82 -0.18 27.99
CA GLU A 55 -12.01 -1.48 28.60
C GLU A 55 -10.63 -2.07 28.94
N ASN A 56 -10.37 -2.13 30.24
CA ASN A 56 -9.17 -2.66 30.85
C ASN A 56 -9.26 -4.20 30.90
N GLY A 57 -8.77 -4.84 29.83
CA GLY A 57 -8.26 -6.20 29.87
C GLY A 57 -6.73 -6.10 29.85
N GLY A 58 -6.05 -6.64 30.86
CA GLY A 58 -4.60 -6.54 31.01
C GLY A 58 -3.82 -7.28 29.93
N GLU A 59 -3.75 -6.69 28.74
CA GLU A 59 -2.77 -6.97 27.72
C GLU A 59 -1.58 -6.05 27.98
N LYS A 60 -0.36 -6.59 28.03
CA LYS A 60 0.83 -5.74 27.96
C LYS A 60 0.71 -4.95 26.66
N GLU A 61 0.61 -3.63 26.77
CA GLU A 61 0.57 -2.74 25.61
C GLU A 61 1.77 -3.08 24.71
N LYS A 62 1.49 -3.51 23.48
CA LYS A 62 2.53 -3.88 22.51
C LYS A 62 3.28 -2.59 22.17
N GLU A 63 4.54 -2.51 22.56
CA GLU A 63 5.39 -1.35 22.28
C GLU A 63 5.59 -1.18 20.77
N VAL A 64 5.32 0.01 20.25
CA VAL A 64 5.59 0.35 18.85
C VAL A 64 7.07 0.69 18.71
N VAL A 65 7.79 -0.09 17.91
CA VAL A 65 9.25 0.04 17.71
C VAL A 65 9.62 0.81 16.44
N LEU A 66 8.68 0.93 15.50
CA LEU A 66 8.82 1.67 14.25
C LEU A 66 7.43 2.01 13.69
N GLU A 67 7.22 3.20 13.15
CA GLU A 67 5.92 3.57 12.56
C GLU A 67 6.01 4.59 11.43
N ASN A 68 4.93 4.66 10.65
CA ASN A 68 4.61 5.77 9.76
C ASN A 68 3.07 5.97 9.71
N GLN A 69 2.57 6.72 8.73
CA GLN A 69 1.14 7.02 8.60
C GLN A 69 0.24 5.80 8.35
N ALA A 70 0.77 4.66 7.87
CA ALA A 70 -0.01 3.47 7.54
C ALA A 70 0.39 2.23 8.35
N PHE A 71 1.56 2.22 9.00
CA PHE A 71 2.09 1.06 9.71
C PHE A 71 2.58 1.42 11.11
N LYS A 72 2.30 0.54 12.07
CA LYS A 72 2.91 0.52 13.41
C LYS A 72 3.47 -0.88 13.64
N VAL A 73 4.77 -1.00 13.82
CA VAL A 73 5.46 -2.28 13.97
C VAL A 73 5.71 -2.52 15.46
N TYR A 74 5.44 -3.75 15.90
CA TYR A 74 5.74 -4.23 17.26
C TYR A 74 7.02 -5.06 17.28
N GLN A 75 7.28 -5.81 16.20
CA GLN A 75 8.51 -6.58 16.02
C GLN A 75 8.74 -6.89 14.53
N PRO A 76 9.99 -7.10 14.11
CA PRO A 76 11.21 -6.88 14.89
C PRO A 76 11.51 -5.38 15.10
N ALA A 77 12.33 -5.06 16.11
CA ALA A 77 12.87 -3.72 16.25
C ALA A 77 13.90 -3.43 15.14
N PRO A 78 14.11 -2.16 14.75
CA PRO A 78 15.16 -1.81 13.81
C PRO A 78 16.53 -2.29 14.28
N ASN A 79 17.28 -2.92 13.37
CA ASN A 79 18.57 -3.57 13.58
C ASN A 79 18.55 -4.73 14.58
N ALA A 80 17.39 -5.37 14.79
CA ALA A 80 17.33 -6.59 15.59
C ALA A 80 18.16 -7.70 14.94
N ASP A 81 18.85 -8.45 15.78
CA ASP A 81 19.53 -9.68 15.39
C ASP A 81 18.47 -10.79 15.28
N ILE A 82 18.36 -11.39 14.10
CA ILE A 82 17.46 -12.49 13.80
C ILE A 82 18.26 -13.78 13.83
N GLU A 83 18.06 -14.54 14.90
CA GLU A 83 18.56 -15.90 15.02
C GLU A 83 17.49 -16.88 14.50
N GLY A 84 17.87 -17.80 13.61
CA GLY A 84 16.95 -18.83 13.13
C GLY A 84 16.71 -18.77 11.63
N ASP A 85 15.61 -19.39 11.21
CA ASP A 85 15.21 -19.56 9.81
C ASP A 85 13.95 -18.75 9.47
N THR A 86 13.51 -17.86 10.36
CA THR A 86 12.24 -17.16 10.24
C THR A 86 12.29 -15.75 10.82
N ILE A 87 11.78 -14.77 10.08
CA ILE A 87 11.44 -13.43 10.59
C ILE A 87 9.93 -13.37 10.81
N VAL A 88 9.50 -12.92 11.99
CA VAL A 88 8.08 -12.68 12.29
C VAL A 88 7.85 -11.19 12.46
N VAL A 89 7.18 -10.58 11.49
CA VAL A 89 6.79 -9.16 11.54
C VAL A 89 5.36 -9.06 12.06
N LYS A 90 5.16 -8.30 13.13
CA LYS A 90 3.83 -8.04 13.71
C LYS A 90 3.61 -6.55 13.87
N GLY A 91 2.38 -6.12 13.66
CA GLY A 91 2.04 -4.72 13.76
C GLY A 91 0.57 -4.43 13.54
N LEU A 92 0.28 -3.14 13.41
CA LEU A 92 -0.98 -2.62 12.89
C LEU A 92 -0.76 -2.00 11.52
N ALA A 93 -1.72 -2.20 10.63
CA ALA A 93 -1.78 -1.53 9.34
C ALA A 93 -3.09 -0.78 9.17
N ARG A 94 -3.03 0.36 8.51
CA ARG A 94 -4.17 1.15 8.06
C ARG A 94 -3.97 1.44 6.58
N VAL A 95 -4.39 0.49 5.76
CA VAL A 95 -4.16 0.45 4.31
C VAL A 95 -5.45 0.07 3.57
N PHE A 96 -5.54 0.41 2.28
CA PHE A 96 -6.69 0.06 1.45
C PHE A 96 -6.92 -1.46 1.41
N GLU A 97 -8.19 -1.88 1.57
CA GLU A 97 -8.61 -3.29 1.60
C GLU A 97 -7.81 -4.19 2.58
N ALA A 98 -7.24 -3.59 3.64
CA ALA A 98 -6.42 -4.29 4.63
C ALA A 98 -5.20 -5.03 4.03
N THR A 99 -4.79 -4.72 2.80
CA THR A 99 -3.75 -5.48 2.11
C THR A 99 -2.37 -4.89 2.39
N VAL A 100 -1.55 -5.64 3.13
CA VAL A 100 -0.17 -5.27 3.46
C VAL A 100 0.76 -6.05 2.55
N GLN A 101 1.52 -5.34 1.71
CA GLN A 101 2.57 -5.95 0.90
C GLN A 101 3.88 -5.97 1.68
N TYR A 102 4.74 -6.95 1.40
CA TYR A 102 6.09 -6.98 1.92
C TYR A 102 7.12 -7.44 0.90
N GLU A 103 8.36 -7.01 1.11
CA GLU A 103 9.56 -7.48 0.43
C GLU A 103 10.69 -7.68 1.43
N PHE A 104 11.50 -8.73 1.26
CA PHE A 104 12.69 -9.00 2.06
C PHE A 104 13.92 -9.07 1.16
N GLU A 105 14.90 -8.20 1.40
CA GLU A 105 16.09 -8.04 0.55
C GLU A 105 17.36 -7.64 1.32
N ASP A 106 18.54 -7.82 0.70
CA ASP A 106 19.86 -7.33 1.19
C ASP A 106 20.41 -6.15 0.35
N GLY A 107 19.59 -5.58 -0.53
CA GLY A 107 19.99 -4.55 -1.50
C GLY A 107 20.66 -5.08 -2.78
N HIS A 108 20.95 -6.38 -2.87
CA HIS A 108 21.40 -7.05 -4.10
C HIS A 108 20.34 -8.00 -4.65
N TYR A 109 19.64 -8.71 -3.75
CA TYR A 109 18.66 -9.72 -4.06
C TYR A 109 17.40 -9.55 -3.21
N VAL A 110 16.25 -9.71 -3.86
CA VAL A 110 14.97 -9.95 -3.17
C VAL A 110 14.85 -11.44 -2.90
N TYR A 111 14.82 -11.83 -1.63
CA TYR A 111 14.74 -13.22 -1.20
C TYR A 111 13.29 -13.70 -1.08
N ASP A 112 12.41 -12.85 -0.57
CA ASP A 112 10.99 -13.15 -0.46
C ASP A 112 10.15 -11.89 -0.66
N LYS A 113 8.92 -12.08 -1.14
CA LYS A 113 7.92 -11.02 -1.24
C LYS A 113 6.53 -11.62 -1.27
N GLY A 114 5.57 -10.87 -0.76
CA GLY A 114 4.20 -11.33 -0.72
C GLY A 114 3.28 -10.32 -0.09
N TYR A 115 2.18 -10.84 0.45
CA TYR A 115 1.18 -10.02 1.10
C TYR A 115 0.52 -10.77 2.24
N THR A 116 -0.04 -10.00 3.17
CA THR A 116 -0.97 -10.48 4.20
C THR A 116 -2.19 -9.56 4.25
N THR A 117 -3.21 -9.99 4.96
CA THR A 117 -4.41 -9.19 5.20
C THR A 117 -4.45 -8.83 6.68
N ALA A 118 -4.46 -7.52 6.97
CA ALA A 118 -4.69 -7.02 8.31
C ALA A 118 -6.13 -7.32 8.76
N SER A 119 -6.38 -7.33 10.07
CA SER A 119 -7.71 -7.65 10.60
C SER A 119 -8.79 -6.65 10.21
N GLU A 120 -8.40 -5.41 9.88
CA GLU A 120 -9.27 -4.31 9.48
C GLU A 120 -8.60 -3.50 8.34
N GLY A 121 -9.41 -2.87 7.49
CA GLY A 121 -8.96 -1.99 6.42
C GLY A 121 -9.11 -0.51 6.80
N ALA A 122 -8.42 0.38 6.06
CA ALA A 122 -8.53 1.82 6.27
C ALA A 122 -10.01 2.28 6.19
N PRO A 123 -10.46 3.20 7.08
CA PRO A 123 -9.63 4.06 7.94
C PRO A 123 -9.19 3.43 9.27
N GLU A 124 -9.66 2.22 9.60
CA GLU A 124 -9.33 1.56 10.86
C GLU A 124 -7.92 0.95 10.85
N TRP A 125 -7.38 0.72 12.05
CA TRP A 125 -6.13 -0.02 12.24
C TRP A 125 -6.41 -1.51 12.45
N GLY A 126 -5.85 -2.36 11.60
CA GLY A 126 -5.95 -3.81 11.70
C GLY A 126 -4.64 -4.47 12.11
N GLU A 127 -4.70 -5.51 12.94
CA GLU A 127 -3.52 -6.33 13.26
C GLU A 127 -3.07 -7.14 12.04
N PHE A 128 -1.75 -7.22 11.82
CA PHE A 128 -1.19 -8.11 10.82
C PHE A 128 -0.02 -8.92 11.40
N GLU A 129 0.19 -10.09 10.80
CA GLU A 129 1.36 -10.93 11.04
C GLU A 129 1.89 -11.45 9.70
N ILE A 130 3.20 -11.32 9.50
CA ILE A 130 3.94 -11.84 8.35
C ILE A 130 5.01 -12.78 8.88
N THR A 131 5.10 -13.97 8.30
CA THR A 131 6.15 -14.95 8.58
C THR A 131 6.99 -15.15 7.33
N ILE A 132 8.23 -14.66 7.37
CA ILE A 132 9.18 -14.74 6.26
C ILE A 132 10.16 -15.86 6.58
N LYS A 133 10.29 -16.84 5.68
CA LYS A 133 11.27 -17.92 5.84
C LYS A 133 12.60 -17.49 5.25
N LEU A 134 13.66 -17.68 6.01
CA LEU A 134 15.04 -17.42 5.60
C LEU A 134 15.60 -18.66 4.92
N ASP A 135 16.10 -18.50 3.71
CA ASP A 135 16.96 -19.49 3.09
C ASP A 135 18.36 -19.44 3.72
N GLU A 136 19.09 -20.57 3.74
CA GLU A 136 20.44 -20.69 4.32
C GLU A 136 21.50 -19.74 3.72
N LYS A 137 21.17 -18.98 2.67
CA LYS A 137 22.08 -18.11 1.94
C LYS A 137 22.08 -16.66 2.42
N VAL A 138 21.16 -16.29 3.31
CA VAL A 138 21.04 -14.92 3.80
C VAL A 138 21.86 -14.78 5.09
N ASP A 139 22.79 -13.83 5.11
CA ASP A 139 23.63 -13.52 6.27
C ASP A 139 23.97 -12.02 6.27
N GLY A 140 24.07 -11.41 7.45
CA GLY A 140 24.39 -10.00 7.61
C GLY A 140 23.19 -9.05 7.48
N GLN A 141 23.44 -7.82 7.04
CA GLN A 141 22.42 -6.77 6.99
C GLN A 141 21.39 -7.03 5.88
N ALA A 142 20.11 -6.97 6.26
CA ALA A 142 18.98 -7.09 5.36
C ALA A 142 17.86 -6.14 5.76
N MET A 143 16.82 -6.09 4.95
CA MET A 143 15.72 -5.15 5.09
C MET A 143 14.39 -5.84 4.79
N VAL A 144 13.43 -5.67 5.70
CA VAL A 144 12.02 -5.94 5.42
C VAL A 144 11.33 -4.62 5.07
N ILE A 145 10.71 -4.55 3.90
CA ILE A 145 9.99 -3.38 3.42
C ILE A 145 8.50 -3.70 3.47
N LEU A 146 7.74 -2.93 4.26
CA LEU A 146 6.28 -2.96 4.25
C LEU A 146 5.77 -1.83 3.34
N TYR A 147 4.73 -2.09 2.57
CA TYR A 147 4.12 -1.05 1.73
C TYR A 147 2.66 -1.36 1.39
N GLU A 148 1.96 -0.32 0.95
CA GLU A 148 0.65 -0.43 0.30
C GLU A 148 0.84 -0.30 -1.22
N GLU A 149 0.17 -1.12 -2.01
CA GLU A 149 0.21 -0.99 -3.47
C GLU A 149 -0.94 -0.09 -3.94
N SER A 150 -0.60 0.97 -4.68
CA SER A 150 -1.57 1.88 -5.28
C SER A 150 -2.41 1.15 -6.32
N MET A 151 -3.71 0.99 -6.09
CA MET A 151 -4.64 0.43 -7.07
C MET A 151 -4.80 1.29 -8.34
N LYS A 152 -4.25 2.51 -8.34
CA LYS A 152 -4.26 3.41 -9.50
C LYS A 152 -3.19 3.07 -10.52
N ASP A 153 -1.98 2.72 -10.07
CA ASP A 153 -0.79 2.61 -10.93
C ASP A 153 0.24 1.58 -10.49
N GLY A 154 -0.02 0.83 -9.42
CA GLY A 154 0.89 -0.17 -8.86
C GLY A 154 2.11 0.41 -8.15
N SER A 155 2.17 1.74 -7.96
CA SER A 155 3.25 2.35 -7.17
C SER A 155 3.19 1.91 -5.71
N ARG A 156 4.36 1.86 -5.07
CA ARG A 156 4.46 1.61 -3.63
C ARG A 156 4.12 2.90 -2.87
N LEU A 157 3.19 2.79 -1.95
CA LEU A 157 2.78 3.85 -1.03
C LEU A 157 3.17 3.46 0.40
N HIS A 158 3.36 4.47 1.23
CA HIS A 158 3.57 4.31 2.67
C HIS A 158 4.71 3.36 3.04
N GLU A 159 5.76 3.29 2.22
CA GLU A 159 6.88 2.38 2.47
C GLU A 159 7.46 2.57 3.89
N LEU A 160 7.67 1.44 4.57
CA LEU A 160 8.34 1.38 5.87
C LEU A 160 9.44 0.33 5.82
N GLN A 161 10.68 0.78 6.02
CA GLN A 161 11.87 -0.06 5.97
C GLN A 161 12.29 -0.47 7.38
N ILE A 162 12.37 -1.77 7.62
CA ILE A 162 12.78 -2.38 8.88
C ILE A 162 14.14 -3.04 8.65
N PRO A 163 15.27 -2.37 9.00
CA PRO A 163 16.58 -3.00 8.92
C PRO A 163 16.68 -4.12 9.95
N VAL A 164 17.33 -5.23 9.59
CA VAL A 164 17.58 -6.39 10.47
C VAL A 164 18.96 -6.95 10.21
N ASN A 165 19.55 -7.62 11.19
CA ASN A 165 20.79 -8.38 11.02
C ASN A 165 20.45 -9.87 11.07
N ILE A 166 20.72 -10.60 9.99
CA ILE A 166 20.55 -12.05 9.94
C ILE A 166 21.81 -12.71 10.49
N ILE A 167 21.66 -13.53 11.52
CA ILE A 167 22.75 -14.29 12.11
C ILE A 167 22.66 -15.73 11.58
N SER A 168 23.52 -16.08 10.63
CA SER A 168 23.60 -17.44 10.10
C SER A 168 23.93 -18.45 11.21
N LYS A 169 23.32 -19.64 11.13
CA LYS A 169 23.67 -20.77 11.99
C LYS A 169 24.88 -21.48 11.36
N GLU A 170 26.02 -21.45 12.06
CA GLU A 170 27.21 -22.25 11.71
C GLU A 170 26.96 -23.76 11.80
#